data_AF-A0A954XTA9-F1
#
_entry.id   AF-A0A954XTA9-F1
#
_cell.length_a   1.000
_cell.length_b   1.000
_cell.length_c   1.000
_cell.angle_alpha   90.00
_cell.angle_beta   90.00
_cell.angle_gamma   90.00
#
_symmetry.space_group_name_H-M   'P 1'
#
loop_
_entity.id
_entity.type
_entity.pdbx_description
1 polymer ?
#
loop_
_entity_poly.entity_id
_entity_poly.type
_entity_poly.pdbx_seq_one_letter_code
_entity_poly.pdbx_strand_id
1 'polypeptide(L)'
;MGSERTNAYIAQLILSGRVIQTLEFEAVDDRAAWLHANDGIDPLRGLWVSVERKPDPQQAMDLPPAPDVPKQQQDNRDDRSGVYVHHEQLSRKGR
;
A
#
# COMPACT_ATOMS: atom_id res chain seq x y z
N MET A 1 32.13 14.22 -10.01
CA MET A 1 31.13 14.35 -8.94
C MET A 1 29.88 13.69 -9.47
N GLY A 2 29.60 12.46 -9.04
CA GLY A 2 28.44 11.72 -9.54
C GLY A 2 27.19 12.26 -8.87
N SER A 3 26.23 12.73 -9.65
CA SER A 3 24.91 13.08 -9.14
C SER A 3 24.32 11.83 -8.49
N GLU A 4 24.22 11.81 -7.16
CA GLU A 4 23.47 10.76 -6.47
C GLU A 4 22.05 10.80 -7.04
N ARG A 5 21.62 9.69 -7.65
CA ARG A 5 20.28 9.61 -8.23
C ARG A 5 19.28 9.60 -7.08
N THR A 6 18.53 10.68 -6.93
CA THR A 6 17.39 10.76 -6.03
C THR A 6 16.14 10.21 -6.70
N ASN A 7 15.20 9.75 -5.88
CA ASN A 7 13.88 9.28 -6.31
C ASN A 7 12.82 10.17 -5.68
N ALA A 8 11.71 10.37 -6.40
CA ALA A 8 10.57 11.10 -5.87
C ALA A 8 9.70 10.20 -4.98
N TYR A 9 9.28 10.73 -3.85
CA TYR A 9 8.44 10.08 -2.85
C TYR A 9 7.24 10.95 -2.51
N ILE A 10 6.16 10.29 -2.07
CA ILE A 10 4.99 10.91 -1.46
C ILE A 10 4.90 10.40 -0.03
N ALA A 11 4.90 11.30 0.96
CA ALA A 11 4.51 11.00 2.33
C ALA A 11 3.09 11.48 2.59
N GLN A 12 2.28 10.64 3.23
CA GLN A 12 0.93 10.95 3.68
C GLN A 12 0.88 10.86 5.20
N LEU A 13 0.51 11.96 5.85
CA LEU A 13 0.24 12.02 7.28
C LEU A 13 -1.24 11.72 7.54
N ILE A 14 -1.50 10.72 8.37
CA ILE A 14 -2.82 10.15 8.61
C ILE A 14 -3.17 10.30 10.10
N LEU A 15 -4.33 10.88 10.38
CA LEU A 15 -4.91 10.99 11.72
C LEU A 15 -6.30 10.36 11.72
N SER A 16 -6.53 9.39 12.61
CA SER A 16 -7.83 8.72 12.76
C SER A 16 -8.38 8.18 11.43
N GLY A 17 -7.52 7.59 10.59
CA GLY A 17 -7.88 7.02 9.29
C GLY A 17 -8.10 8.04 8.17
N ARG A 18 -7.78 9.31 8.37
CA ARG A 18 -7.90 10.37 7.36
C ARG A 18 -6.54 10.97 7.05
N VAL A 19 -6.24 11.14 5.75
CA VAL A 19 -5.06 11.90 5.31
C VAL A 19 -5.29 13.37 5.62
N ILE A 20 -4.41 13.95 6.44
CA ILE A 20 -4.48 15.36 6.84
C ILE A 20 -3.40 16.21 6.16
N GLN A 21 -2.34 15.57 5.65
CA GLN A 21 -1.29 16.24 4.89
C GLN A 21 -0.63 15.26 3.92
N THR A 22 -0.29 15.76 2.74
CA THR A 22 0.49 15.04 1.73
C THR A 22 1.70 15.89 1.37
N LEU A 23 2.88 15.29 1.36
CA LEU A 23 4.16 15.93 1.07
C LEU A 23 4.86 15.16 -0.04
N GLU A 24 5.30 15.87 -1.08
CA GLU A 24 6.15 15.31 -2.13
C GLU A 24 7.59 15.79 -1.92
N PHE A 25 8.54 14.88 -1.98
CA PHE A 25 9.95 15.20 -1.77
C PHE A 25 10.85 14.17 -2.45
N GLU A 26 12.14 14.48 -2.56
CA GLU A 26 13.13 13.59 -3.13
C GLU A 26 14.03 13.00 -2.05
N ALA A 27 14.37 11.72 -2.18
CA ALA A 27 15.30 11.04 -1.29
C ALA A 27 16.17 10.05 -2.06
N VAL A 28 17.36 9.76 -1.51
CA VAL A 28 18.33 8.85 -2.12
C VAL A 28 17.79 7.42 -2.16
N ASP A 29 17.11 7.01 -1.10
CA ASP A 29 16.57 5.66 -0.91
C ASP A 29 15.35 5.65 0.03
N ASP A 30 14.69 4.50 0.13
CA ASP A 30 13.44 4.34 0.90
C ASP A 30 13.64 4.59 2.41
N ARG A 31 14.82 4.29 2.96
CA ARG A 31 15.11 4.53 4.38
C ARG A 31 15.29 6.01 4.65
N ALA A 32 16.04 6.71 3.79
CA ALA A 32 16.16 8.16 3.87
C ALA A 32 14.78 8.84 3.73
N ALA A 33 13.92 8.33 2.85
CA ALA A 33 12.57 8.84 2.68
C ALA A 33 11.71 8.66 3.93
N TRP A 34 11.75 7.47 4.54
CA TRP A 34 11.03 7.18 5.77
C TRP A 34 11.49 8.06 6.94
N LEU A 35 12.82 8.24 7.10
CA LEU A 35 13.37 9.10 8.15
C LEU A 35 12.94 10.55 7.98
N HIS A 36 13.00 11.08 6.76
CA HIS A 36 12.56 12.45 6.48
C HIS A 36 11.07 12.64 6.76
N ALA A 37 10.22 11.69 6.36
CA ALA A 37 8.77 11.76 6.54
C ALA A 37 8.30 11.57 7.99
N ASN A 38 9.09 10.86 8.81
CA ASN A 38 8.80 10.64 10.23
C ASN A 38 9.48 11.67 11.13
N ASP A 39 10.33 12.54 10.59
CA ASP A 39 11.00 13.58 11.36
C ASP A 39 9.98 14.52 12.01
N GLY A 40 10.05 14.64 13.34
CA GLY A 40 9.13 15.47 14.11
C GLY A 40 7.71 14.93 14.29
N ILE A 41 7.40 13.71 13.84
CA ILE A 41 6.09 13.08 14.09
C ILE A 41 6.07 12.45 15.48
N ASP A 42 5.12 12.89 16.30
CA ASP A 42 4.90 12.35 17.64
C ASP A 42 4.06 11.06 17.58
N PRO A 43 4.63 9.88 17.91
CA PRO A 43 3.91 8.62 17.86
C PRO A 43 2.76 8.54 18.87
N LEU A 44 2.79 9.33 19.95
CA LEU A 44 1.76 9.33 20.99
C LEU A 44 0.50 10.11 20.58
N ARG A 45 0.58 10.89 19.50
CA ARG A 45 -0.58 11.65 18.98
C ARG A 45 -1.48 10.81 18.06
N GLY A 46 -1.17 9.52 17.88
CA GLY A 46 -1.93 8.64 16.99
C GLY A 46 -1.80 9.00 15.51
N LEU A 47 -0.73 9.72 15.16
CA LEU A 47 -0.38 10.08 13.80
C LEU A 47 0.37 8.92 13.14
N TRP A 48 -0.02 8.58 11.92
CA TRP A 48 0.61 7.56 11.09
C TRP A 48 1.18 8.20 9.84
N VAL A 49 2.34 7.73 9.39
CA VAL A 49 2.95 8.16 8.14
C VAL A 49 3.01 6.99 7.17
N SER A 50 2.45 7.17 5.98
CA SER A 50 2.67 6.28 4.84
C SER A 50 3.65 6.95 3.88
N VAL A 51 4.64 6.21 3.37
CA VAL A 51 5.61 6.73 2.40
C VAL A 51 5.61 5.80 1.19
N GLU A 52 5.37 6.38 0.01
CA GLU A 52 5.31 5.66 -1.26
C GLU A 52 6.27 6.29 -2.26
N ARG A 53 7.05 5.46 -2.95
CA ARG A 53 7.90 5.91 -4.05
C ARG A 53 7.04 6.17 -5.28
N LYS A 54 7.19 7.34 -5.90
CA LYS A 54 6.56 7.58 -7.20
C LYS A 54 7.20 6.64 -8.23
N PRO A 55 6.40 5.93 -9.04
CA PRO A 55 6.96 5.16 -10.14
C PRO A 55 7.72 6.10 -11.05
N ASP A 56 8.94 5.71 -11.41
CA ASP A 56 9.69 6.47 -12.40
C ASP A 56 8.90 6.47 -13.72
N PRO A 57 8.68 7.63 -14.35
CA PRO A 57 7.91 7.70 -15.59
C PRO A 57 8.48 6.82 -16.71
N GLN A 58 9.76 6.44 -16.67
CA GLN A 58 10.35 5.48 -17.62
C GLN A 58 9.96 4.03 -17.31
N GLN A 59 9.68 3.66 -16.05
CA GLN A 59 9.20 2.31 -15.71
C GLN A 59 7.76 2.05 -16.15
N ALA A 60 6.93 3.10 -16.26
CA ALA A 60 5.56 2.98 -16.75
C ALA A 60 5.49 2.58 -18.24
N MET A 61 6.52 2.90 -19.03
CA MET A 61 6.57 2.54 -20.45
C MET A 61 7.07 1.10 -20.72
N ASP A 62 7.67 0.44 -19.71
CA ASP A 62 8.24 -0.91 -19.84
C ASP A 62 7.29 -2.00 -19.29
N LEU A 63 6.19 -1.61 -18.66
CA LEU A 63 5.16 -2.56 -18.22
C LEU A 63 4.46 -3.16 -19.45
N PRO A 64 4.49 -4.50 -19.64
CA PRO A 64 3.61 -5.12 -20.62
C PRO A 64 2.15 -4.77 -20.27
N PRO A 65 1.25 -4.63 -21.26
CA PRO A 65 -0.16 -4.39 -20.98
C PRO A 65 -0.65 -5.42 -19.95
N ALA A 66 -1.39 -4.93 -18.95
CA ALA A 66 -1.93 -5.81 -17.91
C ALA A 66 -2.60 -7.03 -18.57
N PRO A 67 -2.35 -8.25 -18.10
CA PRO A 67 -3.02 -9.43 -18.64
C PRO A 67 -4.53 -9.20 -18.54
N ASP A 68 -5.23 -9.44 -19.64
CA ASP A 68 -6.68 -9.30 -19.74
C ASP A 68 -7.32 -10.13 -18.61
N VAL A 69 -7.81 -9.46 -17.57
CA VAL A 69 -8.50 -10.13 -16.46
C VAL A 69 -9.78 -10.68 -17.06
N PRO A 70 -10.00 -12.01 -17.12
CA PRO A 70 -11.25 -12.53 -17.64
C PRO A 70 -12.37 -12.01 -16.74
N LYS A 71 -13.23 -11.20 -17.34
CA LYS A 71 -14.46 -10.66 -16.79
C LYS A 71 -15.36 -11.86 -16.48
N GLN A 72 -15.20 -12.49 -15.31
CA GLN A 72 -16.19 -13.45 -14.80
C GLN A 72 -17.43 -12.65 -14.43
N GLN A 73 -18.26 -12.46 -15.46
CA GLN A 73 -19.60 -11.94 -15.37
C GLN A 73 -20.43 -13.01 -14.66
N GLN A 74 -20.46 -12.88 -13.33
CA GLN A 74 -21.57 -13.15 -12.44
C GLN A 74 -22.78 -13.81 -13.12
N ASP A 75 -22.77 -15.15 -13.15
CA ASP A 75 -23.95 -15.95 -13.43
C ASP A 75 -24.91 -15.77 -12.25
N ASN A 76 -25.88 -14.89 -12.43
CA ASN A 76 -26.93 -14.63 -11.46
C ASN A 76 -28.24 -15.18 -12.02
N ARG A 77 -28.48 -16.47 -11.77
CA ARG A 77 -29.84 -17.03 -11.75
C ARG A 77 -30.02 -17.92 -10.54
N ASP A 78 -30.74 -17.34 -9.57
CA ASP A 78 -31.69 -17.99 -8.66
C ASP A 78 -31.79 -19.52 -8.77
N ASP A 79 -31.43 -20.23 -7.70
CA ASP A 79 -32.44 -20.94 -6.90
C ASP A 79 -31.84 -21.39 -5.56
N ARG A 80 -32.56 -21.04 -4.49
CA ARG A 80 -32.60 -21.68 -3.17
C ARG A 80 -31.44 -22.57 -2.74
N SER A 81 -30.83 -22.22 -1.61
CA SER A 81 -30.77 -23.03 -0.36
C SER A 81 -29.42 -22.91 0.35
N GLY A 82 -29.48 -22.94 1.68
CA GLY A 82 -28.34 -23.37 2.49
C GLY A 82 -27.60 -22.26 3.23
N VAL A 83 -28.18 -21.79 4.33
CA VAL A 83 -27.39 -21.45 5.52
C VAL A 83 -26.39 -22.57 5.77
N TYR A 84 -25.08 -22.32 5.82
CA TYR A 84 -24.17 -23.06 6.71
C TYR A 84 -22.97 -22.20 7.11
N VAL A 85 -22.92 -21.97 8.42
CA VAL A 85 -21.80 -21.50 9.22
C VAL A 85 -20.62 -22.45 9.05
N HIS A 86 -19.38 -21.94 8.95
CA HIS A 86 -18.21 -22.75 9.26
C HIS A 86 -17.23 -21.99 10.16
N HIS A 87 -17.16 -22.47 11.39
CA HIS A 87 -16.28 -22.05 12.46
C HIS A 87 -14.80 -22.41 12.16
N GLU A 88 -13.94 -21.59 12.75
CA GLU A 88 -12.53 -21.81 13.08
C GLU A 88 -12.18 -23.27 13.42
N GLN A 89 -11.07 -23.77 12.87
CA GLN A 89 -10.39 -24.95 13.41
C GLN A 89 -8.94 -24.63 13.82
N LEU A 90 -8.77 -24.43 15.12
CA LEU A 90 -7.51 -24.52 15.84
C LEU A 90 -6.85 -25.88 15.57
N SER A 91 -5.73 -25.90 14.85
CA SER A 91 -4.84 -27.07 14.82
C SER A 91 -3.93 -27.06 16.05
N ARG A 92 -4.32 -27.81 17.07
CA ARG A 92 -3.42 -28.27 18.14
C ARG A 92 -2.33 -29.15 17.51
N LYS A 93 -1.08 -28.70 17.54
CA LYS A 93 0.09 -29.52 17.23
C LYS A 93 0.61 -30.14 18.53
N GLY A 94 0.22 -31.38 18.79
CA GLY A 94 0.79 -32.19 19.85
C GLY A 94 1.94 -33.04 19.32
N ARG A 95 3.08 -32.98 20.00
CA ARG A 95 3.87 -34.16 20.35
C ARG A 95 4.64 -33.86 21.62
#